data_AF-A0AAY4BJ82-F1
#
_entry.id   AF-A0AAY4BJ82-F1
#
_cell.length_a   1.000
_cell.length_b   1.000
_cell.length_c   1.000
_cell.angle_alpha   90.00
_cell.angle_beta   90.00
_cell.angle_gamma   90.00
#
_symmetry.space_group_name_H-M   'P 1'
#
loop_
_entity.id
_entity.type
_entity.pdbx_description
1 polymer ?
#
loop_
_entity_poly.entity_id
_entity_poly.type
_entity_poly.pdbx_seq_one_letter_code
_entity_poly.pdbx_strand_id
1 'polypeptide(L)'
;MNNTSGGPTPQGGQQNPAEPEPVPARETTAPVHAAGYTMVTPNESKRSELQRIAQRGEDELKRWKNENRPGPIHLAPERLGGSTSLAETRQRQQIATRHSQFQKKLRKQEMDQQQRLAREEENQKKKAAQREKAVKLEMKTKQEEERRREHYQSDQQVGRERLLRRPERASTVPAAAGGPAPASPWVQAHKYREEQRLRENTQLQQKSEEQRRKAEVMEEKQKQQEEQRARELEEERRRVNLAFLDRLQAAGTGGAVQPPPVTHDALQNQRPQRPETSLMQRPAVTTEGEDADIEWIVMKLLSNFPHCERAFVEDIVLQCNGEYQQVYDLLKE
;
A
#
# COMPACT_ATOMS: atom_id res chain seq x y z
N MET A 1 -15.43 -33.33 -99.55
CA MET A 1 -14.22 -34.07 -99.15
C MET A 1 -13.07 -33.40 -99.87
N ASN A 2 -12.36 -32.50 -99.18
CA ASN A 2 -11.37 -31.64 -99.78
C ASN A 2 -9.99 -32.04 -99.25
N ASN A 3 -9.05 -32.18 -100.16
CA ASN A 3 -7.62 -32.27 -99.87
C ASN A 3 -6.88 -31.57 -101.00
N THR A 4 -5.99 -30.62 -100.67
CA THR A 4 -4.65 -30.44 -101.27
C THR A 4 -4.01 -29.14 -100.76
N SER A 5 -2.92 -29.34 -99.99
CA SER A 5 -1.59 -28.72 -100.04
C SER A 5 -1.39 -27.25 -100.46
N GLY A 6 -0.56 -26.55 -99.66
CA GLY A 6 0.38 -25.52 -100.14
C GLY A 6 0.41 -24.23 -99.30
N GLY A 7 1.48 -23.97 -98.56
CA GLY A 7 1.86 -22.59 -98.14
C GLY A 7 2.34 -21.74 -99.33
N PRO A 8 2.86 -20.50 -99.18
CA PRO A 8 3.36 -19.81 -97.97
C PRO A 8 2.90 -18.33 -97.82
N THR A 9 3.25 -17.68 -96.69
CA THR A 9 3.32 -16.20 -96.48
C THR A 9 4.50 -15.60 -97.28
N PRO A 10 4.65 -14.27 -97.60
CA PRO A 10 4.34 -13.10 -96.75
C PRO A 10 4.00 -11.74 -97.47
N GLN A 11 3.86 -10.68 -96.65
CA GLN A 11 4.12 -9.24 -96.89
C GLN A 11 3.08 -8.30 -97.54
N GLY A 12 3.00 -7.11 -96.92
CA GLY A 12 2.32 -5.89 -97.36
C GLY A 12 1.05 -5.62 -96.54
N GLY A 13 0.89 -4.57 -95.76
CA GLY A 13 1.60 -3.31 -95.60
C GLY A 13 0.57 -2.25 -95.19
N GLN A 14 1.00 -1.30 -94.34
CA GLN A 14 0.46 0.05 -94.15
C GLN A 14 -0.56 0.36 -93.03
N GLN A 15 -0.01 1.11 -92.06
CA GLN A 15 -0.43 2.45 -91.60
C GLN A 15 -1.19 2.60 -90.26
N ASN A 16 -0.37 2.79 -89.21
CA ASN A 16 -0.46 3.64 -88.01
C ASN A 16 -1.35 4.91 -88.10
N PRO A 17 -1.83 5.54 -86.98
CA PRO A 17 -1.01 5.81 -85.79
C PRO A 17 -1.63 5.56 -84.41
N ALA A 18 -0.74 5.15 -83.51
CA ALA A 18 -0.94 5.01 -82.09
C ALA A 18 -1.20 6.37 -81.42
N GLU A 19 -2.21 6.36 -80.57
CA GLU A 19 -2.57 7.38 -79.59
C GLU A 19 -1.44 7.49 -78.54
N PRO A 20 -1.00 8.71 -78.17
CA PRO A 20 0.11 8.89 -77.25
C PRO A 20 -0.34 8.59 -75.80
N GLU A 21 0.08 7.44 -75.27
CA GLU A 21 0.18 7.18 -73.84
C GLU A 21 0.92 8.36 -73.15
N PRO A 22 0.35 8.97 -72.09
CA PRO A 22 1.01 10.02 -71.36
C PRO A 22 2.15 9.41 -70.54
N VAL A 23 3.36 9.44 -71.11
CA VAL A 23 4.61 9.23 -70.39
C VAL A 23 4.62 10.14 -69.15
N PRO A 24 4.66 9.59 -67.91
CA PRO A 24 4.85 10.43 -66.75
C PRO A 24 6.21 11.08 -66.87
N ALA A 25 6.24 12.41 -66.88
CA ALA A 25 7.45 13.20 -66.88
C ALA A 25 8.37 12.68 -65.77
N ARG A 26 9.49 12.06 -66.16
CA ARG A 26 10.57 11.76 -65.23
C ARG A 26 11.18 13.09 -64.81
N GLU A 27 10.72 13.62 -63.68
CA GLU A 27 11.48 14.60 -62.93
C GLU A 27 12.73 13.92 -62.39
N THR A 28 13.80 13.90 -63.19
CA THR A 28 15.14 13.55 -62.73
C THR A 28 15.62 14.67 -61.81
N THR A 29 15.26 14.60 -60.52
CA THR A 29 15.88 15.44 -59.50
C THR A 29 17.32 14.92 -59.34
N ALA A 30 18.25 15.60 -60.00
CA ALA A 30 19.65 15.22 -59.99
C ALA A 30 20.17 15.20 -58.53
N PRO A 31 20.89 14.16 -58.11
CA PRO A 31 21.47 14.11 -56.77
C PRO A 31 22.37 15.32 -56.53
N VAL A 32 22.13 16.06 -55.45
CA VAL A 32 23.03 17.15 -55.04
C VAL A 32 24.14 16.52 -54.18
N HIS A 33 25.37 16.59 -54.66
CA HIS A 33 26.53 16.05 -53.97
C HIS A 33 27.18 17.12 -53.09
N ALA A 34 27.25 16.88 -51.78
CA ALA A 34 27.92 17.76 -50.82
C ALA A 34 28.89 16.93 -49.95
N ALA A 35 30.18 17.28 -50.00
CA ALA A 35 31.24 16.84 -49.09
C ALA A 35 31.11 15.40 -48.51
N GLY A 36 31.02 14.39 -49.39
CA GLY A 36 31.05 12.96 -49.01
C GLY A 36 29.70 12.26 -48.89
N TYR A 37 28.57 12.95 -49.04
CA TYR A 37 27.25 12.33 -49.09
C TYR A 37 26.42 12.84 -50.28
N THR A 38 25.46 12.00 -50.70
CA THR A 38 24.53 12.31 -51.79
C THR A 38 23.16 12.61 -51.22
N MET A 39 22.68 13.84 -51.41
CA MET A 39 21.34 14.25 -51.00
C MET A 39 20.36 13.95 -52.14
N VAL A 40 19.55 12.90 -51.96
CA VAL A 40 18.43 12.59 -52.86
C VAL A 40 17.19 13.30 -52.32
N THR A 41 16.66 14.26 -53.07
CA THR A 41 15.44 14.97 -52.70
C THR A 41 14.21 14.07 -52.84
N PRO A 42 13.25 14.12 -51.90
CA PRO A 42 12.02 13.34 -52.00
C PRO A 42 11.25 13.67 -53.28
N ASN A 43 10.87 12.64 -54.04
CA ASN A 43 10.01 12.81 -55.22
C ASN A 43 8.55 12.94 -54.76
N GLU A 44 8.04 14.17 -54.76
CA GLU A 44 6.68 14.50 -54.30
C GLU A 44 5.59 13.85 -55.16
N SER A 45 5.82 13.68 -56.47
CA SER A 45 4.88 13.01 -57.37
C SER A 45 4.73 11.53 -57.00
N LYS A 46 5.86 10.82 -56.80
CA LYS A 46 5.86 9.41 -56.37
C LYS A 46 5.27 9.24 -54.96
N ARG A 47 5.52 10.20 -54.06
CA ARG A 47 4.92 10.21 -52.71
C ARG A 47 3.40 10.37 -52.78
N SER A 48 2.92 11.32 -53.57
CA SER A 48 1.48 11.57 -53.77
C SER A 48 0.79 10.35 -54.40
N GLU A 49 1.42 9.71 -55.38
CA GLU A 49 0.92 8.48 -55.99
C GLU A 49 0.80 7.33 -54.97
N LEU A 50 1.84 7.11 -54.16
CA LEU A 50 1.81 6.11 -53.09
C LEU A 50 0.72 6.40 -52.06
N GLN A 51 0.51 7.66 -51.70
CA GLN A 51 -0.54 8.06 -50.77
C GLN A 51 -1.94 7.81 -51.35
N ARG A 52 -2.14 8.09 -52.65
CA ARG A 52 -3.40 7.80 -53.35
C ARG A 52 -3.68 6.30 -53.42
N ILE A 53 -2.66 5.49 -53.68
CA ILE A 53 -2.78 4.02 -53.69
C ILE A 53 -3.11 3.52 -52.28
N ALA A 54 -2.46 4.05 -51.25
CA ALA A 54 -2.74 3.69 -49.86
C ALA A 54 -4.19 4.00 -49.46
N GLN A 55 -4.69 5.20 -49.77
CA GLN A 55 -6.09 5.58 -49.51
C GLN A 55 -7.08 4.69 -50.25
N ARG A 56 -6.81 4.40 -51.54
CA ARG A 56 -7.64 3.49 -52.32
C ARG A 56 -7.71 2.10 -51.67
N GLY A 57 -6.57 1.57 -51.24
CA GLY A 57 -6.49 0.28 -50.56
C GLY A 57 -7.22 0.24 -49.22
N GLU A 58 -7.17 1.33 -48.44
CA GLU A 58 -7.97 1.45 -47.21
C GLU A 58 -9.47 1.43 -47.48
N ASP A 59 -9.92 2.12 -48.52
CA ASP A 59 -11.34 2.18 -48.89
C ASP A 59 -11.85 0.85 -49.44
N GLU A 60 -11.05 0.17 -50.26
CA GLU A 60 -11.35 -1.20 -50.73
C GLU A 60 -11.43 -2.18 -49.55
N LEU A 61 -10.52 -2.08 -48.58
CA LEU A 61 -10.55 -2.92 -47.38
C LEU A 61 -11.79 -2.64 -46.51
N LYS A 62 -12.18 -1.37 -46.36
CA LYS A 62 -13.41 -0.99 -45.64
C LYS A 62 -14.64 -1.53 -46.34
N ARG A 63 -14.72 -1.42 -47.67
CA ARG A 63 -15.81 -2.00 -48.46
C ARG A 63 -15.87 -3.51 -48.32
N TRP A 64 -14.75 -4.20 -48.47
CA TRP A 64 -14.66 -5.64 -48.28
C TRP A 64 -15.10 -6.06 -46.87
N LYS A 65 -14.67 -5.35 -45.82
CA LYS A 65 -15.11 -5.61 -44.44
C LYS A 65 -16.60 -5.41 -44.24
N ASN A 66 -17.20 -4.42 -44.92
CA ASN A 66 -18.63 -4.16 -44.86
C ASN A 66 -19.44 -5.20 -45.63
N GLU A 67 -18.98 -5.59 -46.83
CA GLU A 67 -19.61 -6.62 -47.67
C GLU A 67 -19.50 -8.02 -47.05
N ASN A 68 -18.38 -8.31 -46.39
CA ASN A 68 -18.14 -9.58 -45.69
C ASN A 68 -18.49 -9.48 -44.20
N ARG A 69 -19.21 -8.43 -43.78
CA ARG A 69 -19.68 -8.34 -42.41
C ARG A 69 -20.76 -9.41 -42.22
N PRO A 70 -20.57 -10.41 -41.34
CA PRO A 70 -21.64 -11.34 -41.04
C PRO A 70 -22.84 -10.55 -40.49
N GLY A 71 -24.03 -10.86 -40.99
CA GLY A 71 -25.27 -10.19 -40.59
C GLY A 71 -25.55 -10.35 -39.08
N PRO A 72 -26.49 -9.57 -38.51
CA PRO A 72 -26.87 -9.67 -37.11
C PRO A 72 -27.31 -11.10 -36.78
N ILE A 73 -26.47 -11.82 -36.05
CA ILE A 73 -26.75 -13.18 -35.61
C ILE A 73 -27.77 -13.08 -34.46
N HIS A 74 -29.06 -13.27 -34.77
CA HIS A 74 -30.12 -13.46 -33.79
C HIS A 74 -30.08 -14.91 -33.25
N LEU A 75 -29.00 -15.28 -32.57
CA LEU A 75 -29.03 -16.45 -31.70
C LEU A 75 -29.69 -16.05 -30.39
N ALA A 76 -30.62 -16.88 -29.88
CA ALA A 76 -31.08 -16.74 -28.51
C ALA A 76 -29.84 -16.72 -27.59
N PRO A 77 -29.74 -15.78 -26.64
CA PRO A 77 -28.56 -15.66 -25.79
C PRO A 77 -28.17 -17.02 -25.26
N GLU A 78 -26.92 -17.41 -25.51
CA GLU A 78 -26.38 -18.71 -25.15
C GLU A 78 -26.71 -19.00 -23.69
N ARG A 79 -27.66 -19.92 -23.48
CA ARG A 79 -28.15 -20.26 -22.14
C ARG A 79 -27.05 -21.07 -21.47
N LEU A 80 -26.29 -20.43 -20.62
CA LEU A 80 -25.26 -21.08 -19.82
C LEU A 80 -25.96 -21.96 -18.77
N GLY A 81 -26.22 -23.23 -19.12
CA GLY A 81 -26.70 -24.30 -18.24
C GLY A 81 -27.58 -23.86 -17.05
N GLY A 82 -28.83 -23.49 -17.32
CA GLY A 82 -29.78 -23.00 -16.31
C GLY A 82 -30.88 -22.13 -16.93
N SER A 83 -31.87 -21.71 -16.12
CA SER A 83 -32.97 -20.85 -16.58
C SER A 83 -32.53 -19.40 -16.84
N THR A 84 -31.34 -18.99 -16.41
CA THR A 84 -30.84 -17.61 -16.45
C THR A 84 -30.03 -17.31 -17.71
N SER A 85 -30.14 -16.06 -18.19
CA SER A 85 -29.37 -15.57 -19.35
C SER A 85 -27.90 -15.34 -18.99
N LEU A 86 -26.98 -15.50 -19.94
CA LEU A 86 -25.55 -15.22 -19.77
C LEU A 86 -25.28 -13.78 -19.31
N ALA A 87 -26.08 -12.82 -19.78
CA ALA A 87 -25.98 -11.43 -19.36
C ALA A 87 -26.32 -11.27 -17.86
N GLU A 88 -27.37 -11.96 -17.40
CA GLU A 88 -27.80 -11.95 -16.00
C GLU A 88 -26.73 -12.60 -15.10
N THR A 89 -26.14 -13.72 -15.52
CA THR A 89 -25.06 -14.37 -14.77
C THR A 89 -23.84 -13.47 -14.65
N ARG A 90 -23.45 -12.77 -15.72
CA ARG A 90 -22.34 -11.80 -15.69
C ARG A 90 -22.65 -10.63 -14.76
N GLN A 91 -23.87 -10.09 -14.81
CA GLN A 91 -24.30 -9.03 -13.90
C GLN A 91 -24.24 -9.49 -12.44
N ARG A 92 -24.78 -10.67 -12.13
CA ARG A 92 -24.72 -11.27 -10.78
C ARG A 92 -23.27 -11.47 -10.32
N GLN A 93 -22.39 -11.93 -11.20
CA GLN A 93 -20.97 -12.09 -10.89
C GLN A 93 -20.30 -10.74 -10.60
N GLN A 94 -20.59 -9.71 -11.39
CA GLN A 94 -20.08 -8.34 -11.14
C GLN A 94 -20.58 -7.80 -9.81
N ILE A 95 -21.88 -7.93 -9.52
CA ILE A 95 -22.51 -7.51 -8.26
C ILE A 95 -21.88 -8.25 -7.07
N ALA A 96 -21.78 -9.58 -7.13
CA ALA A 96 -21.17 -10.40 -6.08
C ALA A 96 -19.71 -10.01 -5.81
N THR A 97 -18.95 -9.72 -6.87
CA THR A 97 -17.57 -9.25 -6.76
C THR A 97 -17.50 -7.91 -6.05
N ARG A 98 -18.36 -6.95 -6.42
CA ARG A 98 -18.44 -5.63 -5.78
C ARG A 98 -18.82 -5.75 -4.29
N HIS A 99 -19.83 -6.54 -3.96
CA HIS A 99 -20.24 -6.77 -2.57
C HIS A 99 -19.15 -7.44 -1.73
N SER A 100 -18.47 -8.45 -2.27
CA SER A 100 -17.37 -9.12 -1.57
C SER A 100 -16.22 -8.15 -1.28
N GLN A 101 -15.84 -7.31 -2.25
CA GLN A 101 -14.83 -6.28 -2.05
C GLN A 101 -15.23 -5.28 -0.96
N PHE A 102 -16.49 -4.83 -0.96
CA PHE A 102 -16.99 -3.91 0.05
C PHE A 102 -17.00 -4.54 1.44
N GLN A 103 -17.50 -5.78 1.57
CA GLN A 103 -17.52 -6.51 2.83
C GLN A 103 -16.11 -6.74 3.39
N LYS A 104 -15.13 -7.06 2.52
CA LYS A 104 -13.72 -7.22 2.91
C LYS A 104 -13.15 -5.90 3.45
N LYS A 105 -13.47 -4.77 2.82
CA LYS A 105 -13.06 -3.43 3.29
C LYS A 105 -13.65 -3.13 4.67
N LEU A 106 -14.94 -3.42 4.87
CA LEU A 106 -15.63 -3.18 6.15
C LEU A 106 -15.01 -4.01 7.28
N ARG A 107 -14.83 -5.32 7.07
CA ARG A 107 -14.17 -6.20 8.06
C ARG A 107 -12.75 -5.75 8.39
N LYS A 108 -11.99 -5.28 7.40
CA LYS A 108 -10.64 -4.75 7.62
C LYS A 108 -10.69 -3.50 8.50
N GLN A 109 -11.59 -2.57 8.22
CA GLN A 109 -11.75 -1.35 9.00
C GLN A 109 -12.17 -1.65 10.44
N GLU A 110 -13.09 -2.59 10.67
CA GLU A 110 -13.50 -3.04 12.00
C GLU A 110 -12.33 -3.63 12.79
N MET A 111 -11.54 -4.52 12.17
CA MET A 111 -10.34 -5.10 12.79
C MET A 111 -9.31 -4.01 13.13
N ASP A 112 -9.09 -3.06 12.23
CA ASP A 112 -8.16 -1.95 12.45
C ASP A 112 -8.63 -1.04 13.60
N GLN A 113 -9.94 -0.78 13.71
CA GLN A 113 -10.53 -0.02 14.81
C GLN A 113 -10.38 -0.74 16.14
N GLN A 114 -10.73 -2.04 16.20
CA GLN A 114 -10.54 -2.84 17.41
C GLN A 114 -9.08 -2.87 17.85
N GLN A 115 -8.15 -3.00 16.91
CA GLN A 115 -6.73 -2.97 17.20
C GLN A 115 -6.27 -1.62 17.77
N ARG A 116 -6.80 -0.50 17.26
CA ARG A 116 -6.53 0.83 17.82
C ARG A 116 -7.06 0.96 19.25
N LEU A 117 -8.31 0.56 19.48
CA LEU A 117 -8.94 0.61 20.80
C LEU A 117 -8.17 -0.23 21.82
N ALA A 118 -7.78 -1.47 21.46
CA ALA A 118 -6.97 -2.32 22.33
C ALA A 118 -5.62 -1.68 22.69
N ARG A 119 -4.94 -1.05 21.71
CA ARG A 119 -3.68 -0.32 21.97
C ARG A 119 -3.90 0.90 22.87
N GLU A 120 -5.01 1.61 22.71
CA GLU A 120 -5.37 2.74 23.57
C GLU A 120 -5.67 2.29 25.00
N GLU A 121 -6.43 1.21 25.18
CA GLU A 121 -6.68 0.62 26.49
C GLU A 121 -5.39 0.16 27.18
N GLU A 122 -4.48 -0.48 26.45
CA GLU A 122 -3.16 -0.83 26.99
C GLU A 122 -2.36 0.41 27.40
N ASN A 123 -2.40 1.46 26.60
CA ASN A 123 -1.76 2.72 26.94
C ASN A 123 -2.39 3.36 28.18
N GLN A 124 -3.71 3.31 28.32
CA GLN A 124 -4.39 3.76 29.53
C GLN A 124 -4.01 2.93 30.75
N LYS A 125 -3.94 1.60 30.63
CA LYS A 125 -3.45 0.70 31.70
C LYS A 125 -2.02 1.04 32.11
N LYS A 126 -1.11 1.27 31.15
CA LYS A 126 0.27 1.68 31.42
C LYS A 126 0.32 3.03 32.15
N LYS A 127 -0.49 4.02 31.72
CA LYS A 127 -0.60 5.32 32.40
C LYS A 127 -1.16 5.19 33.82
N ALA A 128 -2.22 4.39 34.01
CA ALA A 128 -2.81 4.14 35.33
C ALA A 128 -1.81 3.48 36.27
N ALA A 129 -1.08 2.46 35.80
CA ALA A 129 -0.03 1.81 36.58
C ALA A 129 1.11 2.78 36.94
N GLN A 130 1.47 3.72 36.06
CA GLN A 130 2.44 4.77 36.39
C GLN A 130 1.90 5.72 37.46
N ARG A 131 0.64 6.14 37.38
CA ARG A 131 0.00 6.97 38.39
C ARG A 131 -0.06 6.27 39.74
N GLU A 132 -0.43 4.99 39.78
CA GLU A 132 -0.45 4.21 41.01
C GLU A 132 0.95 4.08 41.62
N LYS A 133 1.97 3.83 40.80
CA LYS A 133 3.37 3.81 41.25
C LYS A 133 3.80 5.16 41.84
N ALA A 134 3.40 6.27 41.22
CA ALA A 134 3.67 7.61 41.73
C ALA A 134 2.99 7.86 43.08
N VAL A 135 1.70 7.53 43.20
CA VAL A 135 0.95 7.65 44.47
C VAL A 135 1.57 6.79 45.56
N LYS A 136 1.93 5.55 45.23
CA LYS A 136 2.58 4.63 46.19
C LYS A 136 3.94 5.15 46.65
N LEU A 137 4.70 5.78 45.75
CA LEU A 137 5.96 6.43 46.10
C LEU A 137 5.72 7.63 47.02
N GLU A 138 4.75 8.49 46.68
CA GLU A 138 4.39 9.67 47.48
C GLU A 138 3.93 9.28 48.89
N MET A 139 3.12 8.22 49.02
CA MET A 139 2.70 7.70 50.32
C MET A 139 3.88 7.23 51.17
N LYS A 140 4.86 6.56 50.57
CA LYS A 140 6.09 6.16 51.27
C LYS A 140 6.91 7.36 51.72
N THR A 141 7.06 8.38 50.86
CA THR A 141 7.80 9.59 51.22
C THR A 141 7.11 10.38 52.32
N LYS A 142 5.77 10.44 52.31
CA LYS A 142 4.98 11.06 53.38
C LYS A 142 5.18 10.32 54.71
N GLN A 143 5.10 8.99 54.69
CA GLN A 143 5.33 8.18 55.89
C GLN A 143 6.75 8.38 56.46
N GLU A 144 7.77 8.44 55.61
CA GLU A 144 9.14 8.71 56.05
C GLU A 144 9.30 10.14 56.60
N GLU A 145 8.66 11.12 55.98
CA GLU A 145 8.65 12.50 56.47
C GLU A 145 7.93 12.63 57.81
N GLU A 146 6.82 11.93 58.02
CA GLU A 146 6.14 11.84 59.31
C GLU A 146 7.05 11.26 60.38
N ARG A 147 7.73 10.14 60.10
CA ARG A 147 8.72 9.57 61.02
C ARG A 147 9.86 10.54 61.33
N ARG A 148 10.34 11.29 60.33
CA ARG A 148 11.35 12.34 60.54
C ARG A 148 10.82 13.48 61.41
N ARG A 149 9.57 13.90 61.19
CA ARG A 149 8.89 14.92 62.00
C ARG A 149 8.71 14.46 63.44
N GLU A 150 8.27 13.23 63.67
CA GLU A 150 8.14 12.64 65.01
C GLU A 150 9.48 12.58 65.74
N HIS A 151 10.53 12.10 65.06
CA HIS A 151 11.86 12.06 65.65
C HIS A 151 12.36 13.46 66.02
N TYR A 152 12.18 14.44 65.13
CA TYR A 152 12.54 15.82 65.41
C TYR A 152 11.72 16.43 66.56
N GLN A 153 10.43 16.11 66.65
CA GLN A 153 9.60 16.53 67.77
C GLN A 153 10.06 15.90 69.09
N SER A 154 10.40 14.60 69.09
CA SER A 154 10.96 13.91 70.25
C SER A 154 12.29 14.53 70.69
N ASP A 155 13.20 14.79 69.75
CA ASP A 155 14.49 15.43 70.04
C ASP A 155 14.31 16.85 70.58
N GLN A 156 13.34 17.61 70.05
CA GLN A 156 12.97 18.90 70.61
C GLN A 156 12.49 18.77 72.05
N GLN A 157 11.65 17.79 72.37
CA GLN A 157 11.16 17.55 73.72
C GLN A 157 12.32 17.19 74.67
N VAL A 158 13.18 16.26 74.28
CA VAL A 158 14.38 15.88 75.05
C VAL A 158 15.33 17.07 75.23
N GLY A 159 15.51 17.90 74.21
CA GLY A 159 16.29 19.13 74.28
C GLY A 159 15.72 20.14 75.28
N ARG A 160 14.40 20.34 75.26
CA ARG A 160 13.68 21.19 76.23
C ARG A 160 13.83 20.64 77.65
N GLU A 161 13.62 19.34 77.86
CA GLU A 161 13.80 18.70 79.16
C GLU A 161 15.25 18.77 79.65
N ARG A 162 16.23 18.58 78.76
CA ARG A 162 17.65 18.70 79.07
C ARG A 162 18.01 20.12 79.51
N LEU A 163 17.42 21.14 78.89
CA LEU A 163 17.61 22.54 79.29
C LEU A 163 17.05 22.79 80.69
N LEU A 164 15.85 22.28 80.99
CA LEU A 164 15.22 22.37 82.30
C LEU A 164 15.98 21.60 83.40
N ARG A 165 16.58 20.45 83.04
CA ARG A 165 17.38 19.63 83.95
C ARG A 165 18.84 20.09 84.08
N ARG A 166 19.30 21.05 83.27
CA ARG A 166 20.67 21.55 83.35
C ARG A 166 20.79 22.46 84.58
N PRO A 167 21.48 22.05 85.67
CA PRO A 167 21.83 23.00 86.71
C PRO A 167 22.77 24.05 86.10
N GLU A 168 22.60 25.32 86.44
CA GLU A 168 23.55 26.39 86.10
C GLU A 168 24.91 26.08 86.76
N ARG A 169 25.73 25.26 86.11
CA ARG A 169 27.14 25.05 86.46
C ARG A 169 27.99 25.83 85.48
N ALA A 170 28.52 26.93 85.98
CA ALA A 170 29.49 27.76 85.32
C ALA A 170 30.70 26.94 84.82
N SER A 171 31.22 27.41 83.68
CA SER A 171 32.41 26.99 82.94
C SER A 171 33.54 26.36 83.77
N THR A 172 33.89 25.11 83.47
CA THR A 172 35.23 24.55 83.67
C THR A 172 35.54 23.57 82.52
N VAL A 173 36.52 23.92 81.68
CA VAL A 173 37.04 23.09 80.58
C VAL A 173 38.29 22.36 81.08
N PRO A 174 38.46 21.03 80.91
CA PRO A 174 39.74 20.37 81.13
C PRO A 174 40.57 20.28 79.84
N ALA A 175 41.86 20.54 79.99
CA ALA A 175 42.89 20.55 78.96
C ALA A 175 43.23 19.15 78.41
N ALA A 176 43.58 19.11 77.13
CA ALA A 176 43.86 17.91 76.34
C ALA A 176 45.21 17.25 76.71
N ALA A 177 45.21 15.93 76.84
CA ALA A 177 46.40 15.08 76.97
C ALA A 177 46.79 14.48 75.60
N GLY A 178 48.08 14.58 75.25
CA GLY A 178 48.65 14.16 73.97
C GLY A 178 48.92 12.66 73.88
N GLY A 179 48.28 12.02 72.90
CA GLY A 179 48.70 10.76 72.27
C GLY A 179 48.58 10.90 70.74
N PRO A 180 49.13 9.98 69.92
CA PRO A 180 49.00 10.06 68.47
C PRO A 180 47.51 10.09 68.13
N ALA A 181 47.08 11.16 67.47
CA ALA A 181 45.67 11.44 67.28
C ALA A 181 45.00 10.24 66.59
N PRO A 182 44.00 9.57 67.21
CA PRO A 182 43.13 8.67 66.47
C PRO A 182 42.57 9.47 65.30
N ALA A 183 42.57 8.88 64.09
CA ALA A 183 42.11 9.55 62.88
C ALA A 183 40.86 10.38 63.22
N SER A 184 40.97 11.71 63.02
CA SER A 184 39.97 12.67 63.49
C SER A 184 38.57 12.13 63.20
N PRO A 185 37.61 12.21 64.12
CA PRO A 185 36.27 11.63 63.94
C PRO A 185 35.62 11.96 62.59
N TRP A 186 35.97 13.11 62.01
CA TRP A 186 35.60 13.53 60.66
C TRP A 186 36.21 12.67 59.55
N VAL A 187 37.49 12.32 59.64
CA VAL A 187 38.19 11.44 58.68
C VAL A 187 37.57 10.04 58.70
N GLN A 188 37.22 9.51 59.88
CA GLN A 188 36.54 8.23 59.99
C GLN A 188 35.11 8.29 59.42
N ALA A 189 34.37 9.37 59.69
CA ALA A 189 33.05 9.59 59.11
C ALA A 189 33.08 9.75 57.58
N HIS A 190 34.12 10.39 57.03
CA HIS A 190 34.32 10.51 55.59
C HIS A 190 34.60 9.16 54.93
N LYS A 191 35.49 8.34 55.51
CA LYS A 191 35.76 6.98 55.04
C LYS A 191 34.51 6.11 55.06
N TYR A 192 33.73 6.17 56.14
CA TYR A 192 32.46 5.46 56.25
C TYR A 192 31.47 5.89 55.14
N ARG A 193 31.35 7.19 54.87
CA ARG A 193 30.51 7.71 53.76
C ARG A 193 31.02 7.25 52.39
N GLU A 194 32.33 7.17 52.19
CA GLU A 194 32.93 6.68 50.95
C GLU A 194 32.71 5.19 50.74
N GLU A 195 32.91 4.38 51.76
CA GLU A 195 32.61 2.94 51.72
C GLU A 195 31.12 2.70 51.46
N GLN A 196 30.24 3.49 52.07
CA GLN A 196 28.81 3.42 51.81
C GLN A 196 28.47 3.77 50.36
N ARG A 197 29.03 4.86 49.82
CA ARG A 197 28.87 5.21 48.39
C ARG A 197 29.39 4.13 47.46
N LEU A 198 30.52 3.50 47.79
CA LEU A 198 31.09 2.42 46.98
C LEU A 198 30.18 1.19 46.99
N ARG A 199 29.63 0.80 48.16
CA ARG A 199 28.67 -0.29 48.28
C ARG A 199 27.37 -0.01 47.51
N GLU A 200 26.88 1.22 47.56
CA GLU A 200 25.69 1.62 46.79
C GLU A 200 25.98 1.61 45.27
N ASN A 201 27.16 2.10 44.86
CA ASN A 201 27.56 2.12 43.45
C ASN A 201 27.75 0.70 42.89
N THR A 202 28.40 -0.21 43.63
CA THR A 202 28.55 -1.60 43.21
C THR A 202 27.20 -2.30 43.08
N GLN A 203 26.26 -2.04 43.99
CA GLN A 203 24.89 -2.56 43.87
C GLN A 203 24.15 -2.00 42.65
N LEU A 204 24.33 -0.71 42.33
CA LEU A 204 23.73 -0.10 41.14
C LEU A 204 24.32 -0.69 39.86
N GLN A 205 25.63 -0.93 39.81
CA GLN A 205 26.29 -1.59 38.70
C GLN A 205 25.76 -3.02 38.51
N GLN A 206 25.66 -3.81 39.58
CA GLN A 206 25.09 -5.17 39.53
C GLN A 206 23.66 -5.16 39.00
N LYS A 207 22.79 -4.27 39.50
CA LYS A 207 21.41 -4.15 38.99
C LYS A 207 21.34 -3.73 37.52
N SER A 208 22.25 -2.85 37.09
CA SER A 208 22.35 -2.44 35.68
C SER A 208 22.79 -3.60 34.78
N GLU A 209 23.79 -4.37 35.20
CA GLU A 209 24.25 -5.57 34.49
C GLU A 209 23.19 -6.66 34.44
N GLU A 210 22.44 -6.89 35.52
CA GLU A 210 21.31 -7.81 35.53
C GLU A 210 20.21 -7.37 34.54
N GLN A 211 19.92 -6.07 34.45
CA GLN A 211 18.97 -5.56 33.46
C GLN A 211 19.47 -5.78 32.04
N ARG A 212 20.77 -5.56 31.79
CA ARG A 212 21.40 -5.83 30.48
C ARG A 212 21.32 -7.31 30.13
N ARG A 213 21.65 -8.22 31.04
CA ARG A 213 21.52 -9.67 30.83
C ARG A 213 20.08 -10.08 30.55
N LYS A 214 19.11 -9.51 31.26
CA LYS A 214 17.69 -9.78 30.99
C LYS A 214 17.25 -9.27 29.62
N ALA A 215 17.73 -8.10 29.22
CA ALA A 215 17.47 -7.55 27.89
C ALA A 215 18.08 -8.43 26.78
N GLU A 216 19.33 -8.86 26.96
CA GLU A 216 20.05 -9.73 26.03
C GLU A 216 19.34 -11.08 25.85
N VAL A 217 18.90 -11.73 26.93
CA VAL A 217 18.13 -12.99 26.84
C VAL A 217 16.81 -12.80 26.10
N MET A 218 16.12 -11.67 26.31
CA MET A 218 14.87 -11.37 25.61
C MET A 218 15.10 -11.09 24.13
N GLU A 219 16.16 -10.38 23.78
CA GLU A 219 16.58 -10.09 22.41
C GLU A 219 17.00 -11.37 21.68
N GLU A 220 17.78 -12.24 22.32
CA GLU A 220 18.18 -13.53 21.76
C GLU A 220 16.96 -14.42 21.47
N LYS A 221 16.00 -14.47 22.40
CA LYS A 221 14.74 -15.21 22.18
C LYS A 221 13.95 -14.65 20.98
N GLN A 222 13.87 -13.32 20.85
CA GLN A 222 13.21 -12.69 19.70
C GLN A 222 13.94 -13.02 18.40
N LYS A 223 15.27 -12.95 18.39
CA LYS A 223 16.12 -13.29 17.25
C LYS A 223 15.94 -14.75 16.82
N GLN A 224 15.90 -15.69 17.77
CA GLN A 224 15.64 -17.11 17.48
C GLN A 224 14.25 -17.32 16.86
N GLN A 225 13.23 -16.63 17.36
CA GLN A 225 11.88 -16.70 16.79
C GLN A 225 11.80 -16.09 15.38
N GLU A 226 12.51 -14.99 15.13
CA GLU A 226 12.59 -14.39 13.80
C GLU A 226 13.36 -15.28 12.83
N GLU A 227 14.45 -15.90 13.28
CA GLU A 227 15.22 -16.84 12.47
C GLU A 227 14.40 -18.10 12.14
N GLN A 228 13.63 -18.65 13.09
CA GLN A 228 12.69 -19.74 12.83
C GLN A 228 11.65 -19.35 11.77
N ARG A 229 11.02 -18.17 11.90
CA ARG A 229 10.08 -17.68 10.90
C ARG A 229 10.73 -17.49 9.52
N ALA A 230 11.96 -17.00 9.48
CA ALA A 230 12.70 -16.83 8.23
C ALA A 230 13.03 -18.19 7.57
N ARG A 231 13.43 -19.19 8.37
CA ARG A 231 13.67 -20.56 7.89
C ARG A 231 12.40 -21.20 7.35
N GLU A 232 11.28 -21.10 8.07
CA GLU A 232 9.98 -21.61 7.61
C GLU A 232 9.55 -20.97 6.29
N LEU A 233 9.70 -19.65 6.16
CA LEU A 233 9.38 -18.93 4.92
C LEU A 233 10.30 -19.37 3.77
N GLU A 234 11.58 -19.65 4.05
CA GLU A 234 12.50 -20.16 3.03
C GLU A 234 12.14 -21.58 2.60
N GLU A 235 11.80 -22.46 3.54
CA GLU A 235 11.32 -23.81 3.26
C GLU A 235 10.01 -23.80 2.46
N GLU A 236 9.07 -22.93 2.81
CA GLU A 236 7.84 -22.73 2.05
C GLU A 236 8.14 -22.24 0.63
N ARG A 237 9.05 -21.26 0.47
CA ARG A 237 9.49 -20.79 -0.85
C ARG A 237 10.09 -21.95 -1.66
N ARG A 238 10.94 -22.78 -1.05
CA ARG A 238 11.52 -23.96 -1.72
C ARG A 238 10.43 -24.97 -2.11
N ARG A 239 9.50 -25.26 -1.21
CA ARG A 239 8.37 -26.18 -1.43
C ARG A 239 7.49 -25.72 -2.59
N VAL A 240 7.10 -24.45 -2.62
CA VAL A 240 6.28 -23.87 -3.70
C VAL A 240 7.04 -23.93 -5.03
N ASN A 241 8.34 -23.62 -5.02
CA ASN A 241 9.16 -23.66 -6.23
C ASN A 241 9.31 -25.09 -6.77
N LEU A 242 9.50 -26.08 -5.90
CA LEU A 242 9.51 -27.50 -6.27
C LEU A 242 8.16 -27.97 -6.83
N ALA A 243 7.05 -27.62 -6.18
CA ALA A 243 5.71 -27.95 -6.66
C ALA A 243 5.39 -27.31 -8.03
N PHE A 244 5.90 -26.10 -8.27
CA PHE A 244 5.79 -25.45 -9.57
C PHE A 244 6.55 -26.21 -10.67
N LEU A 245 7.78 -26.67 -10.40
CA LEU A 245 8.56 -27.47 -11.35
C LEU A 245 7.91 -28.83 -11.63
N ASP A 246 7.39 -29.50 -10.60
CA ASP A 246 6.68 -30.78 -10.73
C ASP A 246 5.44 -30.63 -11.64
N ARG A 247 4.68 -29.55 -11.45
CA ARG A 247 3.54 -29.21 -12.31
C ARG A 247 3.94 -28.96 -13.77
N LEU A 248 5.09 -28.32 -14.01
CA LEU A 248 5.61 -28.11 -15.37
C LEU A 248 6.03 -29.43 -16.03
N GLN A 249 6.67 -30.32 -15.28
CA GLN A 249 7.09 -31.63 -15.79
C GLN A 249 5.89 -32.54 -16.07
N ALA A 250 4.88 -32.55 -15.19
CA ALA A 250 3.62 -33.27 -15.40
C ALA A 250 2.83 -32.73 -16.59
N ALA A 251 2.84 -31.41 -16.81
CA ALA A 251 2.24 -30.80 -18.00
C ALA A 251 2.99 -31.16 -19.30
N GLY A 252 4.31 -31.40 -19.22
CA GLY A 252 5.16 -31.77 -20.36
C GLY A 252 5.11 -33.25 -20.75
N THR A 253 4.60 -34.15 -19.90
CA THR A 253 4.56 -35.60 -20.17
C THR A 253 3.21 -36.15 -20.64
N GLY A 254 2.23 -35.29 -20.93
CA GLY A 254 0.97 -35.71 -21.54
C GLY A 254 0.00 -36.33 -20.54
N GLY A 255 -0.75 -35.48 -19.85
CA GLY A 255 -1.87 -35.90 -19.01
C GLY A 255 -2.59 -34.71 -18.42
N ALA A 256 -3.70 -34.30 -19.03
CA ALA A 256 -4.61 -33.33 -18.45
C ALA A 256 -5.27 -33.92 -17.19
N VAL A 257 -4.70 -33.64 -16.02
CA VAL A 257 -5.35 -33.92 -14.73
C VAL A 257 -5.74 -32.58 -14.10
N GLN A 258 -7.04 -32.45 -13.82
CA GLN A 258 -7.61 -31.29 -13.14
C GLN A 258 -6.97 -31.08 -11.75
N PRO A 259 -6.78 -29.82 -11.32
CA PRO A 259 -6.25 -29.53 -9.99
C PRO A 259 -7.29 -29.76 -8.89
N PRO A 260 -6.92 -30.30 -7.71
CA PRO A 260 -7.74 -30.19 -6.51
C PRO A 260 -7.76 -28.74 -5.98
N PRO A 261 -8.79 -28.34 -5.21
CA PRO A 261 -8.99 -26.95 -4.79
C PRO A 261 -7.92 -26.56 -3.76
N VAL A 262 -7.07 -25.61 -4.12
CA VAL A 262 -6.15 -24.97 -3.17
C VAL A 262 -6.87 -23.77 -2.56
N THR A 263 -7.03 -23.79 -1.24
CA THR A 263 -7.56 -22.70 -0.42
C THR A 263 -6.73 -21.43 -0.63
N HIS A 264 -7.32 -20.46 -1.31
CA HIS A 264 -6.80 -19.11 -1.46
C HIS A 264 -6.95 -18.33 -0.15
N ASP A 265 -5.98 -18.40 0.76
CA ASP A 265 -5.97 -17.44 1.88
C ASP A 265 -4.60 -16.96 2.39
N ALA A 266 -3.47 -17.35 1.80
CA ALA A 266 -2.16 -17.07 2.42
C ALA A 266 -1.14 -16.28 1.59
N LEU A 267 -1.45 -15.81 0.38
CA LEU A 267 -0.47 -15.04 -0.42
C LEU A 267 -1.02 -13.69 -0.90
N GLN A 268 -1.25 -12.79 0.05
CA GLN A 268 -1.54 -11.39 -0.29
C GLN A 268 -0.96 -10.43 0.74
N ASN A 269 0.32 -10.56 1.07
CA ASN A 269 1.10 -9.51 1.72
C ASN A 269 2.59 -9.82 1.58
N GLN A 270 3.20 -9.38 0.48
CA GLN A 270 4.56 -8.81 0.40
C GLN A 270 5.06 -8.88 -1.05
N ARG A 271 4.97 -7.75 -1.75
CA ARG A 271 5.75 -7.49 -2.96
C ARG A 271 6.61 -6.25 -2.71
N PRO A 272 7.95 -6.35 -2.73
CA PRO A 272 8.83 -5.18 -2.67
C PRO A 272 8.68 -4.38 -3.96
N GLN A 273 8.35 -3.10 -3.84
CA GLN A 273 8.34 -2.15 -4.94
C GLN A 273 9.78 -1.80 -5.30
N ARG A 274 10.16 -1.93 -6.58
CA ARG A 274 11.28 -1.19 -7.18
C ARG A 274 10.74 -0.21 -8.22
N PRO A 275 11.33 0.99 -8.35
CA PRO A 275 10.76 2.08 -9.12
C PRO A 275 11.27 2.06 -10.56
N GLU A 276 10.39 1.87 -11.53
CA GLU A 276 10.68 2.16 -12.93
C GLU A 276 9.61 3.07 -13.54
N THR A 277 10.06 4.31 -13.78
CA THR A 277 9.85 5.10 -15.00
C THR A 277 8.46 5.06 -15.65
N SER A 278 7.61 5.95 -15.14
CA SER A 278 6.37 6.39 -15.76
C SER A 278 6.65 7.27 -16.99
N LEU A 279 6.63 6.67 -18.18
CA LEU A 279 6.37 7.37 -19.44
C LEU A 279 4.87 7.31 -19.74
N MET A 280 4.24 8.48 -19.65
CA MET A 280 2.99 8.93 -20.29
C MET A 280 2.11 7.86 -20.98
N GLN A 281 0.94 7.60 -20.40
CA GLN A 281 -0.27 7.36 -21.18
C GLN A 281 -1.35 8.37 -20.82
N ARG A 282 -1.83 9.01 -21.87
CA ARG A 282 -2.87 10.04 -21.96
C ARG A 282 -4.23 9.49 -21.47
N PRO A 283 -5.02 10.26 -20.71
CA PRO A 283 -6.27 9.75 -20.15
C PRO A 283 -7.34 9.67 -21.23
N ALA A 284 -7.91 8.47 -21.40
CA ALA A 284 -9.24 8.31 -21.96
C ALA A 284 -10.24 8.66 -20.84
N VAL A 285 -11.02 9.71 -21.05
CA VAL A 285 -12.14 10.10 -20.20
C VAL A 285 -13.10 8.92 -20.11
N THR A 286 -13.19 8.34 -18.92
CA THR A 286 -14.23 7.39 -18.53
C THR A 286 -14.90 7.97 -17.28
N THR A 287 -16.20 8.17 -17.41
CA THR A 287 -17.15 8.75 -16.46
C THR A 287 -17.39 7.82 -15.26
N GLU A 288 -16.34 7.52 -14.47
CA GLU A 288 -16.48 6.76 -13.21
C GLU A 288 -16.54 7.66 -11.98
N GLY A 289 -16.44 8.98 -12.15
CA GLY A 289 -16.54 9.96 -11.05
C GLY A 289 -17.98 10.42 -10.76
N GLU A 290 -18.84 10.46 -11.77
CA GLU A 290 -20.17 11.06 -11.68
C GLU A 290 -21.14 10.18 -10.87
N ASP A 291 -21.03 8.86 -10.97
CA ASP A 291 -21.89 7.91 -10.23
C ASP A 291 -21.67 7.95 -8.70
N ALA A 292 -20.42 8.18 -8.27
CA ALA A 292 -20.08 8.29 -6.85
C ALA A 292 -20.59 9.61 -6.24
N ASP A 293 -20.62 10.67 -7.04
CA ASP A 293 -21.14 11.97 -6.65
C ASP A 293 -22.68 11.95 -6.58
N ILE A 294 -23.36 11.24 -7.50
CA ILE A 294 -24.81 11.03 -7.49
C ILE A 294 -25.25 10.28 -6.23
N GLU A 295 -24.57 9.19 -5.86
CA GLU A 295 -24.94 8.41 -4.66
C GLU A 295 -24.72 9.20 -3.36
N TRP A 296 -23.67 10.03 -3.29
CA TRP A 296 -23.45 10.94 -2.15
C TRP A 296 -24.54 12.01 -2.04
N ILE A 297 -24.99 12.57 -3.16
CA ILE A 297 -26.07 13.57 -3.22
C ILE A 297 -27.39 12.97 -2.74
N VAL A 298 -27.75 11.79 -3.22
CA VAL A 298 -28.96 11.06 -2.80
C VAL A 298 -28.93 10.77 -1.29
N MET A 299 -27.80 10.30 -0.76
CA MET A 299 -27.62 10.02 0.67
C MET A 299 -27.80 11.28 1.53
N LYS A 300 -27.23 12.41 1.07
CA LYS A 300 -27.31 13.70 1.76
C LYS A 300 -28.72 14.29 1.72
N LEU A 301 -29.43 14.15 0.60
CA LEU A 301 -30.82 14.58 0.47
C LEU A 301 -31.77 13.76 1.34
N LEU A 302 -31.62 12.44 1.40
CA LEU A 302 -32.41 11.58 2.28
C LEU A 302 -32.17 11.86 3.77
N SER A 303 -30.98 12.35 4.13
CA SER A 303 -30.69 12.79 5.49
C SER A 303 -31.41 14.09 5.86
N ASN A 304 -31.63 14.99 4.89
CA ASN A 304 -32.34 16.25 5.08
C ASN A 304 -33.86 16.11 4.91
N PHE A 305 -34.30 15.15 4.09
CA PHE A 305 -35.70 14.86 3.77
C PHE A 305 -36.01 13.37 4.03
N PRO A 306 -36.09 12.94 5.31
CA PRO A 306 -36.30 11.54 5.67
C PRO A 306 -37.68 10.99 5.26
N HIS A 307 -38.59 11.86 4.82
CA HIS A 307 -39.92 11.51 4.34
C HIS A 307 -39.99 11.28 2.82
N CYS A 308 -38.92 11.57 2.07
CA CYS A 308 -38.87 11.37 0.62
C CYS A 308 -38.46 9.94 0.29
N GLU A 309 -39.11 9.36 -0.71
CA GLU A 309 -38.78 8.02 -1.19
C GLU A 309 -37.45 8.04 -1.96
N ARG A 310 -36.56 7.09 -1.67
CA ARG A 310 -35.22 7.02 -2.28
C ARG A 310 -35.27 6.97 -3.81
N ALA A 311 -36.19 6.19 -4.37
CA ALA A 311 -36.34 6.08 -5.82
C ALA A 311 -36.75 7.41 -6.48
N PHE A 312 -37.57 8.21 -5.78
CA PHE A 312 -37.98 9.54 -6.24
C PHE A 312 -36.83 10.54 -6.19
N VAL A 313 -36.02 10.52 -5.13
CA VAL A 313 -34.83 11.38 -5.01
C VAL A 313 -33.78 11.02 -6.06
N GLU A 314 -33.57 9.73 -6.32
CA GLU A 314 -32.64 9.26 -7.38
C GLU A 314 -33.08 9.74 -8.77
N ASP A 315 -34.38 9.69 -9.09
CA ASP A 315 -34.92 10.15 -10.38
C ASP A 315 -34.75 11.67 -10.56
N ILE A 316 -35.00 12.46 -9.51
CA ILE A 316 -34.81 13.92 -9.57
C ILE A 316 -33.33 14.28 -9.69
N VAL A 317 -32.44 13.60 -8.96
CA VAL A 317 -30.99 13.84 -9.05
C VAL A 317 -30.48 13.52 -10.46
N LEU A 318 -30.99 12.47 -11.10
CA LEU A 318 -30.69 12.13 -12.50
C LEU A 318 -31.25 13.18 -13.47
N GLN A 319 -32.46 13.68 -13.24
CA GLN A 319 -33.06 14.76 -14.04
C GLN A 319 -32.31 16.09 -13.91
N CYS A 320 -31.69 16.35 -12.75
CA CYS A 320 -30.88 17.54 -12.47
C CYS A 320 -29.38 17.37 -12.76
N ASN A 321 -28.97 16.34 -13.53
CA ASN A 321 -27.57 16.06 -13.89
C ASN A 321 -26.62 15.95 -12.68
N GLY A 322 -27.10 15.52 -11.51
CA GLY A 322 -26.28 15.44 -10.30
C GLY A 322 -26.00 16.78 -9.61
N GLU A 323 -26.77 17.84 -9.86
CA GLU A 323 -26.61 19.14 -9.18
C GLU A 323 -27.38 19.19 -7.84
N TYR A 324 -26.67 19.07 -6.71
CA TYR A 324 -27.26 19.03 -5.37
C TYR A 324 -28.17 20.23 -5.05
N GLN A 325 -27.78 21.45 -5.42
CA GLN A 325 -28.51 22.67 -5.05
C GLN A 325 -29.86 22.77 -5.76
N GLN A 326 -29.93 22.40 -7.05
CA GLN A 326 -31.17 22.44 -7.82
C GLN A 326 -32.19 21.45 -7.25
N VAL A 327 -31.74 20.24 -6.90
CA VAL A 327 -32.58 19.22 -6.28
C VAL A 327 -33.04 19.63 -4.88
N TYR A 328 -32.16 20.28 -4.11
CA TYR A 328 -32.49 20.75 -2.77
C TYR A 328 -33.57 21.83 -2.79
N ASP A 329 -33.53 22.75 -3.77
CA ASP A 329 -34.55 23.79 -3.94
C ASP A 329 -35.89 23.19 -4.40
N LEU A 330 -35.86 22.22 -5.32
CA LEU A 330 -37.05 21.47 -5.78
C LEU A 330 -37.75 20.64 -4.69
N LEU A 331 -37.00 20.14 -3.70
CA LEU A 331 -37.54 19.36 -2.58
C LEU A 331 -38.00 20.22 -1.40
N LYS A 332 -37.68 21.53 -1.43
CA LYS A 332 -38.01 22.48 -0.37
C LYS A 332 -39.25 23.31 -0.67
N GLU A 333 -39.61 23.47 -1.94
CA GLU A 333 -40.95 23.91 -2.38
C GLU A 333 -41.99 22.82 -2.16
#